data_AF-A0A6I9HS78-F1
#
_entry.id   AF-A0A6I9HS78-F1
#
_cell.length_a   1.000
_cell.length_b   1.000
_cell.length_c   1.000
_cell.angle_alpha   90.00
_cell.angle_beta   90.00
_cell.angle_gamma   90.00
#
_symmetry.space_group_name_H-M   'P 1'
#
loop_
_entity.id
_entity.type
_entity.pdbx_description
1 polymer ?
#
loop_
_entity_poly.entity_id
_entity_poly.type
_entity_poly.pdbx_seq_one_letter_code
_entity_poly.pdbx_strand_id
1 'polypeptide(L)'
;MEALPAGLLQDVYQEALRAAVIGIDEGQFFPDIVEFCETMANTGKTVIVAALDGTFQRKAFGSILNLVPLAESVVKLNAVCMECFREASYTKRLGAEREVEVIGGADKYHSVCRACYFRLRPQQPGPDNKENVPLGLRQLETAAPHKIFT
;
A
#
# COMPACT_ATOMS: atom_id res chain seq x y z
N MET A 1 20.47 9.77 13.66
CA MET A 1 19.41 9.26 14.54
C MET A 1 19.09 7.87 14.01
N GLU A 2 19.18 6.84 14.83
CA GLU A 2 18.83 5.47 14.42
C GLU A 2 17.32 5.23 14.57
N ALA A 3 16.74 4.44 13.68
CA ALA A 3 15.35 4.01 13.79
C ALA A 3 15.24 2.93 14.87
N LEU A 4 14.17 2.99 15.67
CA LEU A 4 13.86 1.97 16.66
C LEU A 4 13.00 0.89 16.00
N PRO A 5 13.46 -0.38 15.91
CA PRO A 5 12.65 -1.46 15.39
C PRO A 5 11.54 -1.80 16.39
N ALA A 6 10.35 -2.09 15.88
CA ALA A 6 9.20 -2.46 16.69
C ALA A 6 8.34 -3.49 15.94
N GLY A 7 7.71 -4.40 16.69
CA GLY A 7 6.62 -5.25 16.19
C GLY A 7 5.25 -4.67 16.54
N LEU A 8 5.17 -3.98 17.67
CA LEU A 8 4.04 -3.16 18.11
C LEU A 8 4.54 -1.76 18.45
N LEU A 9 3.81 -0.71 18.08
CA LEU A 9 4.22 0.67 18.39
C LEU A 9 4.19 0.94 19.90
N GLN A 10 3.36 0.19 20.63
CA GLN A 10 3.36 0.21 22.09
C GLN A 10 4.74 -0.11 22.70
N ASP A 11 5.57 -0.91 22.02
CA ASP A 11 6.90 -1.30 22.51
C ASP A 11 7.87 -0.10 22.60
N VAL A 12 7.63 0.93 21.80
CA VAL A 12 8.45 2.16 21.72
C VAL A 12 7.71 3.40 22.23
N TYR A 13 6.63 3.20 22.99
CA TYR A 13 5.75 4.28 23.46
C TYR A 13 6.50 5.31 24.34
N GLN A 14 7.40 4.86 25.21
CA GLN A 14 8.14 5.74 26.12
C GLN A 14 9.15 6.64 25.39
N GLU A 15 9.77 6.09 24.35
CA GLU A 15 10.67 6.81 23.47
C GLU A 15 9.91 7.83 22.64
N ALA A 16 8.76 7.44 22.09
CA ALA A 16 7.87 8.32 21.33
C ALA A 16 7.35 9.50 22.18
N LEU A 17 7.06 9.29 23.46
CA LEU A 17 6.67 10.36 24.39
C LEU A 17 7.73 11.46 24.52
N ARG A 18 9.01 11.13 24.37
CA ARG A 18 10.13 12.08 24.49
C ARG A 18 10.42 12.83 23.19
N ALA A 19 9.79 12.44 22.08
CA ALA A 19 9.95 13.07 20.79
C ALA A 19 8.83 14.09 20.51
N ALA A 20 9.16 15.14 19.75
CA ALA A 20 8.17 16.08 19.22
C ALA A 20 7.60 15.61 17.87
N VAL A 21 8.39 14.87 17.09
CA VAL A 21 8.04 14.34 15.77
C VAL A 21 8.32 12.84 15.76
N ILE A 22 7.36 12.07 15.26
CA ILE A 22 7.41 10.60 15.17
C ILE A 22 7.24 10.22 13.69
N GLY A 23 8.23 9.52 13.15
CA GLY A 23 8.13 8.88 11.83
C GLY A 23 7.89 7.39 11.99
N ILE A 24 6.90 6.85 11.30
CA ILE A 24 6.57 5.43 11.26
C ILE A 24 6.71 4.96 9.81
N ASP A 25 7.63 4.02 9.59
CA ASP A 25 7.84 3.40 8.29
C ASP A 25 7.11 2.05 8.22
N GLU A 26 6.67 1.66 7.02
CA GLU A 26 5.92 0.42 6.78
C GLU A 26 4.70 0.25 7.71
N GLY A 27 3.96 1.35 7.93
CA GLY A 27 2.85 1.47 8.89
C GLY A 27 1.77 0.40 8.80
N GLN A 28 1.61 -0.23 7.63
CA GLN A 28 0.61 -1.28 7.40
C GLN A 28 0.84 -2.57 8.20
N PHE A 29 2.06 -2.79 8.72
CA PHE A 29 2.38 -3.98 9.54
C PHE A 29 2.05 -3.80 11.03
N PHE A 30 1.76 -2.58 11.48
CA PHE A 30 1.46 -2.32 12.89
C PHE A 30 -0.05 -2.42 13.15
N PRO A 31 -0.52 -3.44 13.89
CA PRO A 31 -1.94 -3.61 14.17
C PRO A 31 -2.49 -2.50 15.08
N ASP A 32 -1.64 -1.89 15.89
CA ASP A 32 -1.93 -0.80 16.83
C ASP A 32 -1.73 0.61 16.23
N ILE A 33 -1.48 0.72 14.92
CA ILE A 33 -1.16 1.98 14.22
C ILE A 33 -2.19 3.08 14.46
N VAL A 34 -3.49 2.75 14.43
CA VAL A 34 -4.57 3.75 14.53
C VAL A 34 -4.61 4.37 15.93
N GLU A 35 -4.66 3.52 16.96
CA GLU A 35 -4.72 3.97 18.36
C GLU A 35 -3.46 4.74 18.74
N PHE A 36 -2.30 4.27 18.31
CA PHE A 36 -1.03 4.93 18.59
C PHE A 36 -0.94 6.31 17.94
N CYS A 37 -1.24 6.43 16.64
CA CYS A 37 -1.16 7.71 15.93
C CYS A 37 -2.13 8.74 16.52
N GLU A 38 -3.38 8.34 16.77
CA GLU A 38 -4.40 9.21 17.33
C GLU A 38 -4.00 9.70 18.74
N THR A 39 -3.50 8.79 19.59
CA THR A 39 -3.02 9.14 20.93
C THR A 39 -1.86 10.12 20.86
N MET A 40 -0.84 9.83 20.04
CA MET A 40 0.35 10.67 19.93
C MET A 40 0.03 12.05 19.35
N ALA A 41 -0.80 12.12 18.30
CA ALA A 41 -1.24 13.38 17.72
C ALA A 41 -2.03 14.24 18.72
N ASN A 42 -2.96 13.64 19.46
CA ASN A 42 -3.72 14.33 20.52
C ASN A 42 -2.86 14.82 21.68
N THR A 43 -1.68 14.23 21.91
CA THR A 43 -0.68 14.76 22.86
C THR A 43 0.18 15.90 22.31
N GLY A 44 -0.13 16.41 21.12
CA GLY A 44 0.56 17.54 20.48
C GLY A 44 1.80 17.16 19.68
N LYS A 45 1.96 15.88 19.31
CA LYS A 45 3.09 15.42 18.50
C LYS A 45 2.74 15.45 17.01
N THR A 46 3.74 15.67 16.17
CA THR A 46 3.59 15.47 14.72
C THR A 46 3.90 14.01 14.38
N VAL A 47 2.92 13.28 13.85
CA VAL A 47 3.06 11.88 13.44
C VAL A 47 3.06 11.80 11.91
N ILE A 48 4.08 11.17 11.33
CA ILE A 48 4.22 10.99 9.88
C ILE A 48 4.30 9.49 9.62
N VAL A 49 3.36 8.97 8.82
CA VAL A 49 3.27 7.54 8.51
C VAL A 49 3.52 7.30 7.03
N ALA A 50 4.53 6.50 6.71
CA ALA A 50 4.72 5.90 5.40
C ALA A 50 4.15 4.48 5.42
N ALA A 51 3.26 4.15 4.47
CA ALA A 51 2.62 2.85 4.42
C ALA A 51 2.07 2.53 3.03
N LEU A 52 1.86 1.23 2.77
CA LEU A 52 1.13 0.75 1.61
C LEU A 52 -0.38 0.88 1.82
N ASP A 53 -1.08 1.54 0.90
CA ASP A 53 -2.55 1.66 0.96
C ASP A 53 -3.27 0.35 0.61
N GLY A 54 -2.61 -0.53 -0.16
CA GLY A 54 -3.18 -1.80 -0.56
C GLY A 54 -2.19 -2.95 -0.70
N THR A 55 -2.70 -4.17 -0.54
CA THR A 55 -1.97 -5.43 -0.71
C THR A 55 -1.70 -5.73 -2.19
N PHE A 56 -1.00 -6.83 -2.47
CA PHE A 56 -0.80 -7.33 -3.83
C PHE A 56 -2.11 -7.63 -4.59
N GLN A 57 -3.22 -7.81 -3.86
CA GLN A 57 -4.57 -8.03 -4.39
C GLN A 57 -5.36 -6.71 -4.54
N ARG A 58 -4.75 -5.56 -4.24
CA ARG A 58 -5.37 -4.23 -4.23
C ARG A 58 -6.54 -4.11 -3.25
N LYS A 59 -6.49 -4.86 -2.16
CA LYS A 59 -7.37 -4.70 -0.98
C LYS A 59 -6.66 -3.82 0.05
N ALA A 60 -7.41 -3.18 0.94
CA ALA A 60 -6.84 -2.42 2.05
C ALA A 60 -5.80 -3.27 2.81
N PHE A 61 -4.64 -2.68 3.13
CA PHE A 61 -3.58 -3.36 3.88
C PHE A 61 -3.74 -3.06 5.37
N GLY A 62 -4.08 -4.09 6.15
CA GLY A 62 -4.28 -3.94 7.59
C GLY A 62 -5.33 -2.89 7.92
N SER A 63 -5.05 -2.07 8.94
CA SER A 63 -5.92 -0.98 9.41
C SER A 63 -5.50 0.39 8.88
N ILE A 64 -4.54 0.48 7.95
CA ILE A 64 -3.91 1.76 7.58
C ILE A 64 -4.90 2.80 7.04
N LEU A 65 -5.91 2.37 6.28
CA LEU A 65 -6.89 3.27 5.69
C LEU A 65 -7.82 3.91 6.74
N ASN A 66 -7.86 3.36 7.97
CA ASN A 66 -8.60 3.97 9.07
C ASN A 66 -7.92 5.26 9.59
N LEU A 67 -6.66 5.51 9.24
CA LEU A 67 -6.01 6.80 9.51
C LEU A 67 -6.48 7.92 8.58
N VAL A 68 -6.98 7.61 7.38
CA VAL A 68 -7.40 8.63 6.40
C VAL A 68 -8.40 9.65 6.96
N PRO A 69 -9.46 9.27 7.69
CA PRO A 69 -10.38 10.25 8.31
C PRO A 69 -9.78 11.00 9.51
N LEU A 70 -8.68 10.51 10.09
CA LEU A 70 -8.02 11.10 11.26
C LEU A 70 -6.87 12.03 10.87
N ALA A 71 -6.27 11.81 9.70
CA ALA A 71 -5.09 12.52 9.25
C ALA A 71 -5.41 13.90 8.67
N GLU A 72 -4.61 14.90 9.03
CA GLU A 72 -4.69 16.25 8.44
C GLU A 72 -4.22 16.30 6.99
N SER A 73 -3.35 15.36 6.58
CA SER A 73 -2.81 15.29 5.22
C SER A 73 -2.58 13.86 4.77
N VAL A 74 -3.10 13.52 3.58
CA VAL A 74 -2.92 12.21 2.95
C VAL A 74 -2.43 12.42 1.52
N VAL A 75 -1.28 11.83 1.19
CA VAL A 75 -0.71 11.85 -0.16
C VAL A 75 -0.45 10.42 -0.60
N LYS A 76 -1.04 10.02 -1.73
CA LYS A 76 -0.70 8.76 -2.38
C LYS A 76 0.38 8.99 -3.42
N LEU A 77 1.56 8.41 -3.18
CA LEU A 77 2.67 8.47 -4.12
C LEU A 77 2.50 7.44 -5.24
N ASN A 78 3.09 7.74 -6.39
CA ASN A 78 3.16 6.84 -7.53
C ASN A 78 4.61 6.43 -7.80
N ALA A 79 4.78 5.22 -8.32
CA ALA A 79 6.04 4.68 -8.80
C ALA A 79 6.09 4.68 -10.34
N VAL A 80 7.20 4.18 -10.90
CA VAL A 80 7.30 3.85 -12.33
C VAL A 80 6.92 2.40 -12.54
N CYS A 81 6.12 2.10 -13.56
CA CYS A 81 5.70 0.76 -13.91
C CYS A 81 6.87 -0.05 -14.46
N MET A 82 7.23 -1.14 -13.79
CA MET A 82 8.33 -2.02 -14.20
C MET A 82 8.03 -2.85 -15.45
N GLU A 83 6.80 -2.82 -15.99
CA GLU A 83 6.42 -3.53 -17.21
C GLU A 83 6.22 -2.62 -18.44
N CYS A 84 5.86 -1.35 -18.26
CA CYS A 84 5.58 -0.43 -19.38
C CYS A 84 6.06 1.00 -19.19
N PHE A 85 6.78 1.28 -18.09
CA PHE A 85 7.44 2.56 -17.79
C PHE A 85 6.52 3.79 -17.63
N ARG A 86 5.20 3.60 -17.63
CA ARG A 86 4.21 4.62 -17.23
C ARG A 86 4.09 4.72 -15.71
N GLU A 87 3.30 5.67 -15.23
CA GLU A 87 2.96 5.78 -13.81
C GLU A 87 2.31 4.48 -13.25
N ALA A 88 2.74 4.06 -12.07
CA ALA A 88 2.30 2.87 -11.38
C ALA A 88 1.76 3.19 -9.98
N SER A 89 0.57 2.69 -9.69
CA SER A 89 -0.13 2.93 -8.43
C SER A 89 -0.43 1.63 -7.65
N TYR A 90 0.08 0.49 -8.12
CA TYR A 90 -0.18 -0.83 -7.55
C TYR A 90 1.11 -1.66 -7.46
N THR A 91 1.14 -2.56 -6.50
CA THR A 91 2.19 -3.56 -6.34
C THR A 91 1.65 -4.92 -6.79
N LYS A 92 2.33 -5.57 -7.73
CA LYS A 92 1.99 -6.91 -8.25
C LYS A 92 3.00 -7.93 -7.75
N ARG A 93 2.52 -8.97 -7.08
CA ARG A 93 3.36 -10.12 -6.68
C ARG A 93 3.73 -10.95 -7.91
N LEU A 94 4.97 -11.43 -7.93
CA LEU A 94 5.54 -12.23 -9.01
C LEU A 94 5.34 -13.74 -8.80
N GLY A 95 5.41 -14.19 -7.55
CA GLY A 95 5.22 -15.58 -7.17
C GLY A 95 3.75 -15.98 -6.98
N ALA A 96 3.55 -17.22 -6.54
CA ALA A 96 2.24 -17.85 -6.36
C ALA A 96 1.75 -17.87 -4.89
N GLU A 97 2.54 -17.30 -3.97
CA GLU A 97 2.22 -17.17 -2.55
C GLU A 97 0.92 -16.39 -2.36
N ARG A 98 0.09 -16.82 -1.41
CA ARG A 98 -1.25 -16.25 -1.18
C ARG A 98 -1.32 -15.43 0.11
N GLU A 99 -0.35 -15.59 0.98
CA GLU A 99 -0.19 -14.88 2.24
C GLU A 99 -0.06 -13.38 1.97
N VAL A 100 -0.76 -12.53 2.73
CA VAL A 100 -0.67 -11.08 2.52
C VAL A 100 0.74 -10.58 2.83
N GLU A 101 1.31 -11.04 3.94
CA GLU A 101 2.63 -10.64 4.41
C GLU A 101 3.70 -11.60 3.88
N VAL A 102 4.36 -11.19 2.80
CA VAL A 102 5.56 -11.86 2.29
C VAL A 102 6.63 -10.81 2.08
N ILE A 103 7.66 -10.83 2.93
CA ILE A 103 8.77 -9.88 2.84
C ILE A 103 9.59 -10.15 1.57
N GLY A 104 9.90 -9.09 0.84
CA GLY A 104 10.69 -9.12 -0.38
C GLY A 104 10.70 -7.77 -1.09
N GLY A 105 11.62 -7.60 -2.03
CA GLY A 105 11.75 -6.37 -2.81
C GLY A 105 11.34 -6.60 -4.26
N ALA A 106 12.15 -6.06 -5.18
CA ALA A 106 11.93 -6.17 -6.63
C ALA A 106 11.97 -7.61 -7.15
N ASP A 107 12.57 -8.53 -6.41
CA ASP A 107 12.61 -9.97 -6.70
C ASP A 107 11.24 -10.64 -6.55
N LYS A 108 10.37 -10.12 -5.66
CA LYS A 108 9.03 -10.66 -5.42
C LYS A 108 7.90 -9.77 -5.90
N TYR A 109 8.16 -8.48 -6.11
CA TYR A 109 7.14 -7.48 -6.38
C TYR A 109 7.54 -6.52 -7.49
N HIS A 110 6.60 -6.22 -8.38
CA HIS A 110 6.72 -5.13 -9.36
C HIS A 110 5.73 -4.02 -9.06
N SER A 111 6.16 -2.76 -9.15
CA SER A 111 5.25 -1.63 -9.31
C SER A 111 4.63 -1.68 -10.71
N VAL A 112 3.30 -1.65 -10.80
CA VAL A 112 2.58 -1.76 -12.06
C VAL A 112 1.46 -0.73 -12.22
N CYS A 113 1.25 -0.30 -13.47
CA CYS A 113 0.06 0.44 -13.84
C CYS A 113 -1.16 -0.48 -13.88
N ARG A 114 -2.37 0.11 -13.95
CA ARG A 114 -3.65 -0.64 -14.00
C ARG A 114 -3.69 -1.71 -15.10
N ALA A 115 -3.21 -1.38 -16.29
CA ALA A 115 -3.24 -2.31 -17.43
C ALA A 115 -2.28 -3.50 -17.22
N CYS A 116 -1.06 -3.23 -16.76
CA CYS A 116 -0.06 -4.27 -16.47
C CYS A 116 -0.43 -5.14 -15.27
N TYR A 117 -1.18 -4.62 -14.30
CA TYR A 117 -1.71 -5.40 -13.19
C TYR A 117 -2.55 -6.59 -13.68
N PHE A 118 -3.53 -6.34 -14.56
CA PHE A 118 -4.42 -7.37 -15.12
C PHE A 118 -3.84 -8.13 -16.33
N ARG A 119 -2.66 -7.73 -16.82
CA ARG A 119 -2.01 -8.45 -17.91
C ARG A 119 -1.58 -9.83 -17.41
N LEU A 120 -2.17 -10.85 -18.01
CA LEU A 120 -1.73 -12.23 -17.86
C LEU A 120 -0.28 -12.30 -18.36
N ARG A 121 0.63 -12.80 -17.52
CA ARG A 121 1.92 -13.26 -18.04
C ARG A 121 1.65 -14.51 -18.88
N PRO A 122 2.35 -14.72 -20.01
CA PRO A 122 2.44 -16.04 -20.60
C PRO A 122 2.95 -16.98 -19.51
N GLN A 123 2.10 -17.88 -19.03
CA GLN A 123 2.39 -18.76 -17.90
C GLN A 123 3.53 -19.72 -18.29
N GLN A 124 4.54 -19.85 -17.42
CA GLN A 124 5.17 -21.16 -17.21
C GLN A 124 4.13 -22.06 -16.50
N PRO A 125 4.03 -23.35 -16.82
CA PRO A 125 2.88 -24.18 -16.45
C PRO A 125 2.78 -24.34 -14.91
N GLY A 126 1.73 -23.76 -14.32
CA GLY A 126 1.33 -23.89 -12.93
C GLY A 126 -0.21 -23.80 -12.80
N PRO A 127 -0.81 -24.31 -11.72
CA PRO A 127 -2.25 -24.56 -11.64
C PRO A 127 -3.07 -23.27 -11.73
N ASP A 128 -4.18 -23.35 -12.48
CA ASP A 128 -5.06 -22.26 -12.91
C ASP A 128 -5.33 -21.20 -11.83
N ASN A 129 -4.86 -19.98 -12.07
CA ASN A 129 -5.07 -18.83 -11.19
C ASN A 129 -6.11 -17.88 -11.81
N LYS A 130 -7.35 -17.90 -11.30
CA LYS A 130 -8.49 -17.09 -11.79
C LYS A 130 -8.73 -15.79 -10.99
N GLU A 131 -7.90 -15.47 -9.99
CA GLU A 131 -8.18 -14.35 -9.08
C GLU A 131 -7.91 -12.96 -9.69
N ASN A 132 -7.15 -12.87 -10.79
CA ASN A 132 -6.82 -11.62 -11.47
C ASN A 132 -7.38 -11.52 -12.90
N VAL A 133 -8.45 -12.28 -13.21
CA VAL A 133 -9.02 -12.29 -14.57
C VAL A 133 -9.77 -10.99 -14.83
N PRO A 134 -9.41 -10.22 -15.88
CA PRO A 134 -10.16 -9.04 -16.25
C PRO A 134 -11.55 -9.44 -16.77
N LEU A 135 -12.61 -8.83 -16.22
CA LEU A 135 -13.87 -8.69 -16.94
C LEU A 135 -13.60 -7.79 -18.15
N GLY A 136 -13.42 -8.41 -19.32
CA GLY A 136 -13.47 -7.79 -20.64
C GLY A 136 -12.60 -6.54 -20.81
N LEU A 137 -11.32 -6.70 -21.13
CA LEU A 137 -10.49 -5.62 -21.68
C LEU A 137 -10.98 -5.26 -23.09
N ARG A 138 -12.02 -4.43 -23.19
CA ARG A 138 -12.26 -3.65 -24.41
C ARG A 138 -11.28 -2.47 -24.37
N GLN A 139 -10.52 -2.32 -25.46
CA GLN A 139 -9.79 -1.08 -25.75
C GLN A 139 -10.77 0.09 -25.64
N LEU A 140 -10.64 0.89 -24.58
CA LEU A 140 -11.31 2.16 -24.45
C LEU A 140 -10.51 3.19 -25.26
N GLU A 141 -10.61 3.10 -26.58
CA GLU A 141 -10.43 4.25 -27.44
C GLU A 141 -11.79 4.89 -27.61
N THR A 142 -12.02 6.01 -26.93
CA THR A 142 -12.96 7.06 -27.35
C THR A 142 -12.91 8.20 -26.33
N ALA A 143 -12.98 9.43 -26.83
CA ALA A 143 -13.24 10.62 -26.04
C ALA A 143 -14.63 10.50 -25.39
N ALA A 144 -14.72 9.77 -24.29
CA ALA A 144 -15.95 9.65 -23.51
C ALA A 144 -16.19 10.97 -22.78
N PRO A 145 -17.44 11.48 -22.76
CA PRO A 145 -17.74 12.71 -22.04
C PRO A 145 -17.45 12.51 -20.54
N HIS A 146 -16.84 13.51 -19.90
CA HIS A 146 -16.74 13.55 -18.45
C HIS A 146 -18.15 13.62 -17.86
N LYS A 147 -18.57 12.55 -17.19
CA LYS A 147 -19.86 12.48 -16.49
C LYS A 147 -19.60 12.58 -15.00
N ILE A 148 -20.24 13.54 -14.36
CA ILE A 148 -20.32 13.64 -12.90
C ILE A 148 -21.58 12.88 -12.49
N PHE A 149 -21.44 11.96 -11.54
CA PHE A 149 -22.56 11.27 -10.91
C PHE A 149 -22.76 11.92 -9.54
N THR A 150 -23.98 12.41 -9.29
CA THR A 150 -24.40 13.03 -8.02
C THR A 150 -25.44 12.17 -7.34
#